data_AF-A0A2V8QFQ0-F1
#
_entry.id   AF-A0A2V8QFQ0-F1
#
_cell.length_a   1.000
_cell.length_b   1.000
_cell.length_c   1.000
_cell.angle_alpha   90.00
_cell.angle_beta   90.00
_cell.angle_gamma   90.00
#
_symmetry.space_group_name_H-M   'P 1'
#
loop_
_entity.id
_entity.type
_entity.pdbx_description
1 polymer ?
#
loop_
_entity_poly.entity_id
_entity_poly.type
_entity_poly.pdbx_seq_one_letter_code
_entity_poly.pdbx_strand_id
1 'polypeptide(L)' 'MNKQAIAPQRSRSELETENEANRLIAQVQAALVTISTHSPEEEDSIESAADRIERAARDLADAIRGVAQERKASQ' A
#
# COMPACT_ATOMS: atom_id res chain seq x y z
N MET A 1 20.13 33.49 -16.20
CA MET A 1 19.83 32.09 -16.56
C MET A 1 19.19 31.41 -15.36
N ASN A 2 17.85 31.34 -15.32
CA ASN A 2 17.12 30.69 -14.22
C ASN A 2 17.24 29.17 -14.36
N LYS A 3 18.01 28.54 -13.47
CA LYS A 3 17.93 27.09 -13.23
C LYS A 3 16.64 26.84 -12.44
N GLN A 4 15.51 26.76 -13.13
CA GLN A 4 14.32 26.12 -12.55
C GLN A 4 14.69 24.65 -12.37
N ALA A 5 14.94 24.27 -11.12
CA ALA A 5 15.03 22.87 -10.74
C ALA A 5 13.70 22.22 -11.11
N ILE A 6 13.71 21.40 -12.15
CA ILE A 6 12.58 20.55 -12.52
C ILE A 6 12.44 19.59 -11.34
N ALA A 7 11.40 19.79 -10.51
CA ALA A 7 11.07 18.82 -9.48
C ALA A 7 10.92 17.46 -10.17
N PRO A 8 11.55 16.38 -9.68
CA PRO A 8 11.40 15.08 -10.31
C PRO A 8 9.91 14.72 -10.33
N GLN A 9 9.36 14.58 -11.54
CA GLN A 9 8.01 14.08 -11.71
C GLN A 9 7.99 12.65 -11.18
N ARG A 10 7.17 12.38 -10.17
CA ARG A 10 6.98 11.02 -9.65
C ARG A 10 6.68 10.07 -10.80
N SER A 11 7.38 8.94 -10.84
CA SER A 11 7.09 7.92 -11.85
C SER A 11 5.72 7.30 -11.57
N ARG A 12 5.18 6.62 -12.58
CA ARG A 12 3.93 5.88 -12.43
C ARG A 12 4.03 4.82 -11.33
N SER A 13 5.13 4.07 -11.25
CA SER A 13 5.34 3.08 -10.19
C SER A 13 5.43 3.70 -8.80
N GLU A 14 5.97 4.93 -8.67
CA GLU A 14 6.02 5.65 -7.41
C GLU A 14 4.61 6.05 -6.94
N LEU A 15 3.74 6.47 -7.86
CA LEU A 15 2.32 6.73 -7.57
C LEU A 15 1.55 5.44 -7.20
N GLU A 16 1.77 4.36 -7.93
CA GLU A 16 1.16 3.05 -7.63
C GLU A 16 1.59 2.55 -6.24
N THR A 17 2.87 2.71 -5.89
CA THR A 17 3.40 2.38 -4.55
C THR A 17 2.72 3.20 -3.45
N GLU A 18 2.56 4.50 -3.66
CA GLU A 18 1.87 5.38 -2.70
C GLU A 18 0.40 4.98 -2.52
N ASN A 19 -0.29 4.64 -3.61
CA ASN A 19 -1.68 4.18 -3.56
C ASN A 19 -1.82 2.87 -2.79
N GLU A 20 -0.97 1.87 -3.05
CA GLU A 20 -1.03 0.59 -2.31
C GLU A 20 -0.64 0.75 -0.84
N ALA A 21 0.29 1.66 -0.52
CA ALA A 21 0.62 1.97 0.86
C ALA A 21 -0.58 2.56 1.61
N ASN A 22 -1.27 3.54 1.01
CA ASN A 22 -2.48 4.13 1.57
C ASN A 22 -3.60 3.09 1.74
N ARG A 23 -3.72 2.16 0.78
CA ARG A 23 -4.69 1.07 0.85
C ARG A 23 -4.39 0.11 2.00
N LEU A 24 -3.13 -0.28 2.20
CA LEU A 24 -2.72 -1.11 3.33
C LEU A 24 -3.01 -0.43 4.67
N ILE A 25 -2.70 0.87 4.79
CA ILE A 25 -3.01 1.66 5.99
C ILE A 25 -4.51 1.62 6.30
N ALA A 26 -5.37 1.81 5.30
CA ALA A 26 -6.80 1.75 5.47
C ALA A 26 -7.29 0.35 5.92
N GLN A 27 -6.73 -0.73 5.38
CA GLN A 27 -7.07 -2.10 5.82
C GLN A 27 -6.66 -2.36 7.27
N VAL A 28 -5.48 -1.89 7.68
CA VAL A 28 -5.01 -2.01 9.08
C VAL A 28 -5.93 -1.23 10.01
N GLN A 29 -6.30 0.00 9.65
CA GLN A 29 -7.23 0.81 10.45
C GLN A 29 -8.61 0.14 10.58
N ALA A 30 -9.15 -0.40 9.49
CA ALA A 30 -10.41 -1.13 9.52
C ALA A 30 -10.33 -2.36 10.44
N ALA A 31 -9.26 -3.15 10.34
CA ALA A 31 -9.05 -4.32 11.19
C ALA A 31 -8.96 -3.95 12.68
N LEU A 32 -8.29 -2.85 13.02
CA LEU A 32 -8.21 -2.36 14.41
C LEU A 32 -9.58 -1.98 14.96
N VAL A 33 -10.43 -1.36 14.15
CA VAL A 33 -11.83 -1.07 14.53
C VAL A 33 -12.57 -2.38 14.77
N THR A 34 -12.51 -3.31 13.81
CA THR A 34 -13.13 -4.63 13.89
C THR A 34 -12.75 -5.36 15.19
N ILE A 35 -11.46 -5.44 15.52
CA ILE A 35 -10.98 -6.06 16.78
C ILE A 35 -11.51 -5.32 18.02
N SER A 36 -11.55 -3.99 17.99
CA SER A 36 -11.95 -3.18 19.16
C SER A 36 -13.45 -3.23 19.44
N THR A 37 -14.27 -3.50 18.43
CA THR A 37 -15.74 -3.54 18.54
C THR A 37 -16.32 -4.95 18.69
N HIS A 38 -15.47 -5.97 18.69
CA HIS A 38 -15.91 -7.34 18.42
C HIS A 38 -16.68 -8.03 19.54
N SER A 39 -17.78 -8.68 19.15
CA SER A 39 -18.55 -9.67 19.92
C SER A 39 -18.20 -11.07 19.41
N PRO A 40 -18.13 -12.12 20.26
CA PRO A 40 -17.64 -13.47 19.88
C PRO A 40 -18.37 -14.19 18.73
N GLU A 41 -19.47 -13.66 18.19
CA GLU A 41 -20.20 -14.25 17.07
C GLU A 41 -19.67 -13.82 15.68
N GLU A 42 -18.68 -12.94 15.61
CA GLU A 42 -18.17 -12.38 14.37
C GLU A 42 -16.70 -12.77 14.07
N GLU A 43 -16.24 -13.93 14.54
CA GLU A 43 -14.87 -14.46 14.27
C GLU A 43 -14.50 -14.48 12.78
N ASP A 44 -15.46 -14.80 11.89
CA ASP A 44 -15.31 -14.75 10.43
C ASP A 44 -14.86 -13.36 9.92
N SER A 45 -15.16 -12.30 10.68
CA SER A 45 -14.80 -10.92 10.36
C SER A 45 -13.33 -10.61 10.65
N ILE A 46 -12.70 -11.30 11.62
CA ILE A 46 -11.26 -11.15 11.94
C ILE A 46 -10.41 -11.87 10.89
N GLU A 47 -10.74 -13.11 10.55
CA GLU A 47 -10.03 -13.85 9.50
C GLU A 47 -10.11 -13.10 8.16
N SER A 48 -11.31 -12.63 7.80
CA SER A 48 -11.50 -11.78 6.62
C SER A 48 -10.68 -10.49 6.65
N ALA A 49 -10.45 -9.90 7.84
CA ALA A 49 -9.60 -8.72 7.98
C ALA A 49 -8.12 -9.05 7.78
N ALA A 50 -7.66 -10.19 8.30
CA ALA A 50 -6.30 -10.68 8.09
C ALA A 50 -6.03 -10.94 6.60
N ASP A 51 -6.94 -11.60 5.89
CA ASP A 51 -6.82 -11.87 4.45
C ASP A 51 -6.70 -10.58 3.62
N ARG A 52 -7.49 -9.56 3.97
CA ARG A 52 -7.44 -8.25 3.30
C ARG A 52 -6.11 -7.55 3.53
N ILE A 53 -5.56 -7.60 4.75
CA ILE A 53 -4.24 -7.04 5.06
C ILE A 53 -3.15 -7.79 4.30
N GLU A 54 -3.19 -9.12 4.28
CA GLU A 54 -2.20 -9.93 3.58
C GLU A 54 -2.18 -9.60 2.08
N ARG A 55 -3.35 -9.53 1.46
CA ARG A 55 -3.46 -9.14 0.04
C ARG A 55 -2.90 -7.74 -0.21
N ALA A 56 -3.29 -6.75 0.60
CA ALA A 56 -2.78 -5.38 0.43
C ALA A 56 -1.26 -5.27 0.64
N ALA A 57 -0.71 -6.04 1.59
CA ALA A 57 0.73 -6.08 1.82
C ALA A 57 1.51 -6.70 0.65
N ARG A 58 0.96 -7.77 0.04
CA ARG A 58 1.52 -8.37 -1.18
C ARG A 58 1.49 -7.39 -2.35
N ASP A 59 0.36 -6.73 -2.57
CA ASP A 59 0.18 -5.72 -3.63
C ASP A 59 1.21 -4.58 -3.48
N LEU A 60 1.40 -4.05 -2.26
CA LEU A 60 2.43 -3.05 -1.96
C LEU A 60 3.84 -3.56 -2.21
N ALA A 61 4.16 -4.79 -1.78
CA ALA A 61 5.48 -5.38 -2.01
C ALA A 61 5.81 -5.49 -3.50
N ASP A 62 4.82 -5.85 -4.32
CA ASP A 62 4.98 -5.92 -5.78
C ASP A 62 5.14 -4.53 -6.41
N ALA A 63 4.39 -3.52 -5.96
CA ALA A 63 4.57 -2.13 -6.40
C ALA A 63 5.98 -1.61 -6.11
N ILE A 64 6.51 -1.86 -4.90
CA ILE A 64 7.89 -1.48 -4.52
C ILE A 64 8.92 -2.17 -5.41
N ARG A 65 8.72 -3.47 -5.71
CA ARG A 65 9.59 -4.19 -6.66
C ARG A 65 9.51 -3.56 -8.05
N GLY A 66 8.32 -3.15 -8.49
CA GLY A 66 8.10 -2.42 -9.73
C GLY A 66 8.96 -1.15 -9.83
N VAL A 67 8.96 -0.32 -8.79
CA VAL A 67 9.83 0.88 -8.71
C VAL A 67 11.30 0.50 -8.85
N ALA A 68 11.74 -0.55 -8.16
CA ALA A 68 13.13 -1.00 -8.24
C ALA A 68 13.52 -1.47 -9.65
N GLN A 69 12.60 -2.13 -10.37
CA GLN A 69 12.84 -2.56 -11.75
C GLN A 69 12.87 -1.37 -12.72
N GLU A 70 11.96 -0.40 -12.59
CA GLU A 70 11.97 0.82 -13.40
C GLU A 70 13.28 1.60 -13.24
N ARG A 71 13.78 1.72 -12.00
CA ARG A 71 15.06 2.37 -11.73
C ARG A 71 16.24 1.66 -12.38
N LYS A 72 16.25 0.32 -12.38
CA LYS A 72 17.28 -0.47 -13.08
C LYS A 72 17.20 -0.34 -14.60
N ALA A 73 16.00 -0.30 -15.16
CA ALA A 73 15.81 -0.16 -16.61
C ALA A 73 16.12 1.25 -17.13
N SER A 74 16.13 2.25 -16.25
CA SER A 74 16.47 3.65 -16.55
C SER A 74 17.95 3.98 -16.35
N GLN A 75 18.78 3.01 -15.94
CA GLN A 75 20.24 3.10 -15.84
C GLN A 75 20.92 2.49 -17.06
#